data_AF-S6CSY6-F1
#
_entry.id   AF-S6CSY6-F1
#
_cell.length_a   1.000
_cell.length_b   1.000
_cell.length_c   1.000
_cell.angle_alpha   90.00
_cell.angle_beta   90.00
_cell.angle_gamma   90.00
#
_symmetry.space_group_name_H-M   'P 1'
#
loop_
_entity.id
_entity.type
_entity.pdbx_description
1 polymer ?
#
loop_
_entity_poly.entity_id
_entity_poly.type
_entity_poly.pdbx_seq_one_letter_code
_entity_poly.pdbx_strand_id
1 'polypeptide(L)'
;MVEFDTAAYPASIDAVRLEVRAYTNGDFHVSYLETHIGELCQCRFGRHDQDHNTRDHYHPLPDATGDAQDREFPTDLTTVIRDVVLPWVETRFGDLWDDA
;
A
#
# COMPACT_ATOMS: atom_id res chain seq x y z
N MET A 1 9.05 -8.65 -1.31
CA MET A 1 9.14 -7.31 -1.92
C MET A 1 9.18 -7.48 -3.42
N VAL A 2 8.42 -6.67 -4.14
CA VAL A 2 8.45 -6.55 -5.59
C VAL A 2 8.80 -5.11 -5.92
N GLU A 3 9.73 -4.92 -6.85
CA GLU A 3 10.08 -3.61 -7.40
C GLU A 3 9.34 -3.44 -8.72
N PHE A 4 8.77 -2.26 -8.94
CA PHE A 4 8.15 -1.91 -10.21
C PHE A 4 9.19 -1.27 -11.12
N ASP A 5 9.00 -1.41 -12.43
CA ASP A 5 9.86 -0.78 -13.41
C ASP A 5 9.62 0.74 -13.41
N THR A 6 10.56 1.50 -12.85
CA THR A 6 10.47 2.96 -12.74
C THR A 6 10.50 3.66 -14.09
N ALA A 7 10.94 2.99 -15.17
CA ALA A 7 10.84 3.54 -16.51
C ALA A 7 9.38 3.78 -16.96
N ALA A 8 8.41 3.14 -16.30
CA ALA A 8 6.98 3.34 -16.54
C ALA A 8 6.36 4.50 -15.72
N TYR A 9 7.13 5.17 -14.85
CA TYR A 9 6.65 6.21 -13.94
C TYR A 9 7.13 7.62 -14.37
N PRO A 10 6.51 8.69 -13.87
CA PRO A 10 6.99 10.06 -14.07
C PRO A 10 8.43 10.26 -13.56
N ALA A 11 9.13 11.23 -14.14
CA ALA A 11 10.53 11.51 -13.79
C ALA A 11 10.76 11.98 -12.34
N SER A 12 9.70 12.37 -11.63
CA SER A 12 9.73 12.70 -10.20
C SER A 12 9.85 11.46 -9.29
N ILE A 13 9.65 10.25 -9.83
CA ILE A 13 9.64 9.00 -9.08
C ILE A 13 10.95 8.23 -9.28
N ASP A 14 11.71 8.07 -8.21
CA ASP A 14 13.00 7.37 -8.19
C ASP A 14 12.85 5.85 -8.01
N ALA A 15 11.85 5.41 -7.24
CA ALA A 15 11.64 4.00 -6.91
C ALA A 15 10.19 3.72 -6.51
N VAL A 16 9.67 2.55 -6.90
CA VAL A 16 8.34 2.07 -6.47
C VAL A 16 8.41 0.61 -6.06
N ARG A 17 7.83 0.29 -4.90
CA ARG A 17 7.93 -1.02 -4.25
C ARG A 17 6.61 -1.45 -3.63
N LEU A 18 6.32 -2.75 -3.73
CA LEU A 18 5.25 -3.41 -2.97
C LEU A 18 5.87 -4.46 -2.04
N GLU A 19 5.61 -4.31 -0.76
CA GLU A 19 6.05 -5.22 0.29
C GLU A 19 4.85 -5.98 0.85
N VAL A 20 4.96 -7.31 0.95
CA VAL A 20 3.93 -8.17 1.52
C VAL A 20 4.55 -8.97 2.63
N ARG A 21 3.93 -8.92 3.81
CA ARG A 21 4.28 -9.73 4.98
C ARG A 21 3.02 -10.44 5.48
N ALA A 22 3.07 -11.76 5.52
CA ALA A 22 1.99 -12.62 5.99
C ALA A 22 2.41 -13.36 7.26
N TYR A 23 1.46 -13.64 8.15
CA TYR A 23 1.68 -14.36 9.40
C TYR A 23 0.79 -15.60 9.49
N THR A 24 1.20 -16.58 10.31
CA THR A 24 0.52 -17.87 10.41
C THR A 24 -0.87 -17.80 11.08
N ASN A 25 -1.19 -16.70 11.76
CA ASN A 25 -2.48 -16.44 12.40
C ASN A 25 -3.49 -15.73 11.45
N GLY A 26 -3.13 -15.56 10.18
CA GLY A 26 -3.96 -14.88 9.18
C GLY A 26 -3.79 -13.36 9.14
N ASP A 27 -2.91 -12.79 9.98
CA ASP A 27 -2.56 -11.38 9.91
C ASP A 27 -1.66 -11.09 8.71
N PHE A 28 -1.67 -9.84 8.26
CA PHE A 28 -0.80 -9.38 7.19
C PHE A 28 -0.55 -7.88 7.21
N HIS A 29 0.55 -7.50 6.58
CA HIS A 29 0.87 -6.11 6.27
C HIS A 29 1.24 -6.06 4.78
N VAL A 30 0.57 -5.20 4.03
CA VAL A 30 0.95 -4.88 2.66
C VAL A 30 1.27 -3.40 2.58
N SER A 31 2.50 -3.06 2.20
CA SER A 31 2.94 -1.67 2.07
C SER A 31 3.27 -1.37 0.63
N TYR A 32 2.78 -0.23 0.13
CA TYR A 32 3.19 0.32 -1.15
C TYR A 32 4.02 1.58 -0.87
N LEU A 33 5.18 1.70 -1.51
CA LEU A 33 6.16 2.73 -1.24
C LEU A 33 6.61 3.38 -2.55
N GLU A 34 6.66 4.70 -2.56
CA GLU A 34 7.17 5.56 -3.63
C GLU A 34 8.32 6.41 -3.06
N THR A 35 9.41 6.54 -3.80
CA THR A 35 10.46 7.51 -3.48
C THR A 35 10.39 8.63 -4.49
N HIS A 36 10.03 9.83 -4.03
CA HIS A 36 9.88 11.07 -4.80
C HIS A 36 11.10 11.95 -4.55
N ILE A 37 12.05 12.08 -5.49
CA ILE A 37 13.26 12.94 -5.35
C ILE A 37 13.83 12.90 -3.91
N GLY A 38 14.08 11.71 -3.38
CA GLY A 38 14.59 11.48 -2.01
C GLY A 38 13.58 11.55 -0.85
N GLU A 39 12.32 11.88 -1.08
CA GLU A 39 11.21 11.82 -0.12
C GLU A 39 10.46 10.48 -0.20
N LEU A 40 10.14 9.87 0.94
CA LEU A 40 9.39 8.62 0.98
C LEU A 40 7.90 8.90 1.14
N CYS A 41 7.10 8.40 0.21
CA CYS A 41 5.66 8.31 0.34
C CYS A 41 5.25 6.83 0.47
N GLN A 42 4.36 6.50 1.41
CA GLN A 42 3.88 5.14 1.60
C GLN A 42 2.42 5.09 2.06
N CYS A 43 1.74 4.02 1.66
CA CYS A 43 0.47 3.60 2.24
C CYS A 43 0.57 2.14 2.72
N ARG A 44 -0.36 1.73 3.58
CA ARG A 44 -0.35 0.38 4.14
C ARG A 44 -1.75 -0.19 4.35
N PHE A 45 -1.93 -1.45 3.96
CA PHE A 45 -3.09 -2.28 4.27
C PHE A 45 -2.70 -3.26 5.39
N GLY A 46 -3.40 -3.23 6.51
CA GLY A 46 -3.09 -4.01 7.70
C GLY A 46 -4.26 -4.90 8.13
N ARG A 47 -3.94 -6.13 8.54
CA ARG A 47 -4.81 -6.99 9.35
C ARG A 47 -4.02 -7.40 10.59
N HIS A 48 -4.38 -6.85 11.74
CA HIS A 48 -3.86 -7.22 13.06
C HIS A 48 -4.68 -6.56 14.18
N ASP A 49 -4.68 -7.17 15.36
CA ASP A 49 -5.38 -6.60 16.52
C ASP A 49 -4.70 -5.30 16.99
N GLN A 50 -5.49 -4.27 17.30
CA GLN A 50 -5.05 -2.95 17.81
C GLN A 50 -6.12 -2.38 18.75
N ASP A 51 -5.74 -1.47 19.65
CA ASP A 51 -6.65 -0.92 20.66
C ASP A 51 -7.57 0.21 20.15
N HIS A 52 -7.31 0.76 18.96
CA HIS A 52 -7.92 2.01 18.48
C HIS A 52 -8.58 1.91 17.10
N ASN A 53 -8.44 0.80 16.38
CA ASN A 53 -9.04 0.56 15.06
C ASN A 53 -9.58 -0.86 14.96
N THR A 54 -10.42 -1.08 13.95
CA THR A 54 -10.79 -2.44 13.53
C THR A 54 -9.55 -3.25 13.12
N ARG A 55 -9.66 -4.58 13.24
CA ARG A 55 -8.57 -5.52 12.93
C ARG A 55 -8.01 -5.29 11.53
N ASP A 56 -8.90 -5.00 10.58
CA ASP A 56 -8.55 -4.63 9.21
C ASP A 56 -8.56 -3.10 9.09
N HIS A 57 -7.48 -2.50 8.58
CA HIS A 57 -7.39 -1.05 8.44
C HIS A 57 -6.43 -0.63 7.33
N TYR A 58 -6.57 0.61 6.89
CA TYR A 58 -5.77 1.22 5.84
C TYR A 58 -5.12 2.51 6.33
N HIS A 59 -3.81 2.63 6.16
CA HIS A 59 -3.05 3.86 6.40
C HIS A 59 -2.80 4.55 5.06
N PRO A 60 -3.34 5.75 4.82
CA PRO A 60 -3.16 6.46 3.57
C PRO A 60 -1.74 7.03 3.40
N LEU A 61 -1.44 7.43 2.15
CA LEU A 61 -0.34 8.36 1.85
C LEU A 61 -0.50 9.67 2.64
N PRO A 62 0.60 10.40 2.93
CA PRO A 62 1.96 10.14 2.45
C PRO A 62 2.82 9.29 3.38
N ASP A 63 2.49 9.14 4.66
CA ASP A 63 3.46 8.62 5.64
C ASP A 63 3.07 7.30 6.29
N ALA A 64 1.82 6.88 6.15
CA ALA A 64 1.23 5.71 6.81
C ALA A 64 1.40 5.68 8.35
N THR A 65 1.35 6.84 9.03
CA THR A 65 1.63 6.93 10.48
C THR A 65 0.49 7.42 11.37
N GLY A 66 -0.44 8.24 10.87
CA GLY A 66 -1.39 8.97 11.74
C GLY A 66 -2.85 8.53 11.69
N ASP A 67 -3.37 8.26 10.48
CA ASP A 67 -4.81 8.18 10.25
C ASP A 67 -5.23 6.83 9.67
N ALA A 68 -5.14 5.78 10.50
CA ALA A 68 -5.68 4.48 10.13
C ALA A 68 -7.20 4.57 9.92
N GLN A 69 -7.65 4.20 8.74
CA GLN A 69 -9.05 4.14 8.36
C GLN A 69 -9.54 2.70 8.49
N ASP A 70 -10.61 2.51 9.27
CA ASP A 70 -11.28 1.22 9.37
C ASP A 70 -11.76 0.74 8.00
N ARG A 71 -11.47 -0.52 7.68
CA ARG A 71 -11.80 -1.10 6.38
C ARG A 71 -11.94 -2.60 6.52
N GLU A 72 -12.88 -3.23 5.81
CA GLU A 72 -12.95 -4.69 5.79
C GLU A 72 -12.23 -5.26 4.57
N PHE A 73 -11.45 -6.33 4.77
CA PHE A 73 -10.77 -7.04 3.70
C PHE A 73 -11.29 -8.47 3.54
N PRO A 74 -11.21 -9.05 2.31
CA PRO A 74 -11.38 -10.48 2.13
C PRO A 74 -10.55 -11.33 3.11
N THR A 75 -11.03 -12.52 3.47
CA THR A 75 -10.32 -13.40 4.41
C THR A 75 -8.98 -13.89 3.83
N ASP A 76 -8.97 -14.26 2.55
CA ASP A 76 -7.77 -14.77 1.89
C ASP A 76 -6.85 -13.65 1.41
N LEU A 77 -5.57 -13.71 1.78
CA LEU A 77 -4.58 -12.69 1.43
C LEU A 77 -4.40 -12.53 -0.08
N THR A 78 -4.48 -13.60 -0.87
CA THR A 78 -4.33 -13.48 -2.32
C THR A 78 -5.51 -12.75 -2.94
N THR A 79 -6.71 -12.95 -2.40
CA THR A 79 -7.90 -12.15 -2.74
C THR A 79 -7.74 -10.69 -2.31
N VAL A 80 -7.19 -10.40 -1.13
CA VAL A 80 -6.87 -9.01 -0.72
C VAL A 80 -5.91 -8.36 -1.71
N ILE A 81 -4.84 -9.06 -2.09
CA ILE A 81 -3.86 -8.52 -3.06
C ILE A 81 -4.54 -8.23 -4.39
N ARG A 82 -5.31 -9.18 -4.92
CA ARG A 82 -5.96 -9.09 -6.22
C ARG A 82 -7.05 -8.02 -6.28
N ASP A 83 -7.93 -7.99 -5.29
CA ASP A 83 -9.19 -7.23 -5.38
C ASP A 83 -9.12 -5.89 -4.63
N VAL A 84 -8.09 -5.68 -3.79
CA VAL A 84 -7.95 -4.47 -2.99
C VAL A 84 -6.65 -3.73 -3.32
N VAL A 85 -5.51 -4.41 -3.20
CA VAL A 85 -4.20 -3.76 -3.30
C VAL A 85 -3.85 -3.40 -4.74
N LEU A 86 -3.91 -4.35 -5.67
CA LEU A 86 -3.54 -4.10 -7.06
C LEU A 86 -4.43 -3.04 -7.73
N PRO A 87 -5.76 -3.03 -7.54
CA PRO A 87 -6.61 -1.95 -8.06
C PRO A 87 -6.26 -0.58 -7.48
N TRP A 88 -5.92 -0.52 -6.19
CA TRP A 88 -5.45 0.73 -5.58
C TRP A 88 -4.12 1.21 -6.20
N VAL A 89 -3.18 0.29 -6.42
CA VAL A 89 -1.89 0.59 -7.08
C VAL A 89 -2.10 1.06 -8.52
N GLU A 90 -3.04 0.45 -9.26
CA GLU A 90 -3.39 0.86 -10.63
C GLU A 90 -3.98 2.27 -10.67
N THR A 91 -4.91 2.60 -9.76
CA THR A 91 -5.42 3.97 -9.62
C THR A 91 -4.30 4.94 -9.29
N ARG A 92 -3.46 4.62 -8.30
CA ARG A 92 -2.34 5.49 -7.90
C ARG A 92 -1.35 5.72 -9.04
N PHE A 93 -1.08 4.69 -9.84
CA PHE A 93 -0.25 4.81 -11.03
C PHE A 93 -0.82 5.83 -12.02
N GLY A 94 -2.13 5.81 -12.26
CA GLY A 94 -2.82 6.83 -13.06
C GLY A 94 -2.67 8.22 -12.47
N ASP A 95 -2.97 8.37 -11.18
CA ASP A 95 -2.89 9.67 -10.48
C ASP A 95 -1.49 10.29 -10.56
N LEU A 96 -0.44 9.48 -10.44
CA LEU A 96 0.95 9.95 -10.57
C LEU A 96 1.23 10.60 -11.94
N TRP A 97 0.64 10.08 -13.01
CA TRP A 97 0.80 10.64 -14.35
C TRP A 97 -0.08 11.88 -14.59
N ASP A 98 -1.25 11.95 -13.96
CA ASP A 98 -2.12 13.13 -14.04
C ASP A 98 -1.52 14.33 -13.28
N ASP A 99 -0.71 14.08 -12.24
CA ASP A 99 -0.03 15.08 -11.42
C ASP A 99 1.37 15.50 -11.98
N ALA A 100 1.84 14.89 -13.07
CA ALA A 100 3.21 15.01 -13.59
C ALA A 100 3.49 16.24 -14.48
#